data_AF-A0A1Z5K0N7-F1
#
_entry.id   AF-A0A1Z5K0N7-F1
#
_cell.length_a   1.000
_cell.length_b   1.000
_cell.length_c   1.000
_cell.angle_alpha   90.00
_cell.angle_beta   90.00
_cell.angle_gamma   90.00
#
_symmetry.space_group_name_H-M   'P 1'
#
loop_
_entity.id
_entity.type
_entity.pdbx_description
1 polymer ?
#
loop_
_entity_poly.entity_id
_entity_poly.type
_entity_poly.pdbx_seq_one_letter_code
_entity_poly.pdbx_strand_id
1 'polypeptide(L)'
;MFTSKAKKEKSKTFLSFLRRKKKGAREETSKEKKQGAKSKKCPSSIMETKERKVSRTQSIKTTITSTGSMCDESDTYSIYSIDVMAEASWMPAPESNEMTPQRHLDELLKERGYEKERYDCLKTGYYNSPTKLQIASYHAHLVSLVKQNNIEVIDDILACGLSPNPCNEFGSSLLQTACRRGNVELLEVMLRHGCSLQVADEFGRTPLHDALYAKQPAFAVVKRILQEDPHLINLADSRGHLAFDYVRKEHCDEWIAFLDEVADEIWPKQSEQPPPHPLTLRQANAEPLADPSNALSLDLAEAVASGKLRPCEALMLQNEDFSDIDDSFSKYDSSYSSSLGSISEGSEESFEDEELVKELALMQRRCTQTPVSTA
;
A
#
# COMPACT_ATOMS: atom_id res chain seq x y z
N MET A 1 31.82 27.06 -13.12
CA MET A 1 31.89 27.18 -11.63
C MET A 1 30.72 27.92 -10.98
N PHE A 2 29.74 28.47 -11.72
CA PHE A 2 28.62 29.24 -11.13
C PHE A 2 27.46 28.42 -10.55
N THR A 3 27.40 27.10 -10.79
CA THR A 3 26.26 26.25 -10.38
C THR A 3 26.31 25.82 -8.91
N SER A 4 27.48 25.82 -8.26
CA SER A 4 27.63 25.37 -6.86
C SER A 4 27.20 26.44 -5.84
N LYS A 5 27.44 27.72 -6.13
CA LYS A 5 27.01 28.83 -5.25
C LYS A 5 25.49 28.97 -5.24
N ALA A 6 24.85 28.98 -6.40
CA ALA A 6 23.39 29.05 -6.52
C ALA A 6 22.70 27.87 -5.82
N LYS A 7 23.21 26.62 -5.96
CA LYS A 7 22.68 25.45 -5.23
C LYS A 7 22.82 25.59 -3.71
N LYS A 8 23.96 26.09 -3.21
CA LYS A 8 24.16 26.34 -1.77
C LYS A 8 23.26 27.45 -1.23
N GLU A 9 22.96 28.45 -2.04
CA GLU A 9 22.07 29.56 -1.69
C GLU A 9 20.60 29.09 -1.66
N LYS A 10 20.17 28.31 -2.65
CA LYS A 10 18.85 27.64 -2.68
C LYS A 10 18.60 26.77 -1.45
N SER A 11 19.57 25.92 -1.08
CA SER A 11 19.48 25.07 0.13
C SER A 11 19.41 25.90 1.43
N LYS A 12 20.15 27.01 1.52
CA LYS A 12 20.10 27.91 2.69
C LYS A 12 18.75 28.63 2.80
N THR A 13 18.21 29.14 1.69
CA THR A 13 16.91 29.81 1.66
C THR A 13 15.79 28.84 2.04
N PHE A 14 15.81 27.63 1.48
CA PHE A 14 14.86 26.56 1.81
C PHE A 14 14.93 26.16 3.30
N LEU A 15 16.13 25.91 3.83
CA LEU A 15 16.30 25.59 5.26
C LEU A 15 15.88 26.75 6.17
N SER A 16 16.10 28.00 5.76
CA SER A 16 15.67 29.18 6.51
C SER A 16 14.15 29.31 6.54
N PHE A 17 13.47 28.99 5.44
CA PHE A 17 12.02 28.98 5.33
C PHE A 17 11.40 27.88 6.20
N LEU A 18 11.88 26.64 6.10
CA LEU A 18 11.44 25.53 6.96
C LEU A 18 11.65 25.85 8.45
N ARG A 19 12.77 26.50 8.79
CA ARG A 19 13.05 26.93 10.17
C ARG A 19 12.10 28.03 10.65
N ARG A 20 11.63 28.93 9.78
CA ARG A 20 10.61 29.94 10.11
C ARG A 20 9.24 29.29 10.34
N LYS A 21 8.78 28.38 9.48
CA LYS A 21 7.52 27.64 9.70
C LYS A 21 7.52 26.83 10.99
N LYS A 22 8.62 26.12 11.28
CA LYS A 22 8.77 25.36 12.54
C LYS A 22 8.74 26.26 13.78
N LYS A 23 9.12 27.53 13.67
CA LYS A 23 8.98 28.53 14.75
C LYS A 23 7.55 29.04 14.87
N GLY A 24 6.87 29.34 13.75
CA GLY A 24 5.46 29.75 13.73
C GLY A 24 4.52 28.72 14.37
N ALA A 25 4.66 27.44 14.00
CA ALA A 25 3.85 26.36 14.58
C ALA A 25 4.08 26.17 16.11
N ARG A 26 5.29 26.46 16.62
CA ARG A 26 5.58 26.46 18.07
C ARG A 26 4.95 27.65 18.81
N GLU A 27 4.77 28.78 18.13
CA GLU A 27 4.15 29.98 18.70
C GLU A 27 2.62 29.90 18.71
N GLU A 28 2.00 29.21 17.74
CA GLU A 28 0.54 28.97 17.71
C GLU A 28 0.11 27.93 18.74
N THR A 29 0.81 26.80 18.84
CA THR A 29 0.56 25.76 19.88
C THR A 29 0.75 26.28 21.31
N SER A 30 1.57 27.33 21.50
CA SER A 30 1.74 28.01 22.79
C SER A 30 0.72 29.12 23.06
N LYS A 31 0.03 29.63 22.03
CA LYS A 31 -1.13 30.53 22.17
C LYS A 31 -2.43 29.77 22.47
N GLU A 32 -2.66 28.61 21.84
CA GLU A 32 -3.85 27.78 22.13
C GLU A 32 -3.82 27.19 23.55
N LYS A 33 -2.66 26.73 24.03
CA LYS A 33 -2.52 26.28 25.44
C LYS A 33 -2.79 27.38 26.48
N LYS A 34 -2.72 28.66 26.10
CA LYS A 34 -3.04 29.79 26.99
C LYS A 34 -4.50 30.21 26.99
N GLN A 35 -5.33 29.73 26.04
CA GLN A 35 -6.76 30.06 25.98
C GLN A 35 -7.68 29.00 26.63
N GLY A 36 -7.19 27.79 26.92
CA GLY A 36 -7.98 26.71 27.54
C GLY A 36 -8.15 26.74 29.07
N ALA A 37 -7.58 27.71 29.79
CA ALA A 37 -7.55 27.73 31.26
C ALA A 37 -8.46 28.81 31.87
N LYS A 38 -9.77 28.77 31.62
CA LYS A 38 -10.77 29.51 32.43
C LYS A 38 -12.04 28.68 32.69
N SER A 39 -12.05 28.11 33.91
CA SER A 39 -13.18 27.87 34.81
C SER A 39 -14.46 27.18 34.30
N LYS A 40 -14.70 25.95 34.79
CA LYS A 40 -16.02 25.54 35.28
C LYS A 40 -15.87 24.78 36.60
N LYS A 41 -16.26 25.45 37.70
CA LYS A 41 -16.60 24.84 38.99
C LYS A 41 -18.03 24.30 38.89
N CYS A 42 -18.26 23.08 39.39
CA CYS A 42 -19.56 22.67 39.92
C CYS A 42 -19.35 21.81 41.19
N PRO A 43 -20.31 21.81 42.13
CA PRO A 43 -20.08 21.49 43.53
C PRO A 43 -20.42 20.04 43.90
N SER A 44 -19.85 19.63 45.02
CA SER A 44 -20.08 18.41 45.79
C SER A 44 -21.46 18.37 46.45
N SER A 45 -22.12 17.21 46.42
CA SER A 45 -23.03 16.78 47.49
C SER A 45 -22.84 15.29 47.78
N ILE A 46 -22.47 15.03 49.03
CA ILE A 46 -22.34 13.74 49.70
C ILE A 46 -23.74 13.18 50.01
N MET A 47 -23.93 11.86 49.89
CA MET A 47 -24.74 11.07 50.84
C MET A 47 -24.37 9.58 50.78
N GLU A 48 -24.39 9.00 51.97
CA GLU A 48 -23.79 7.77 52.46
C GLU A 48 -24.60 6.48 52.26
N THR A 49 -23.85 5.37 52.25
CA THR A 49 -24.16 4.05 52.87
C THR A 49 -25.33 3.19 52.36
N LYS A 50 -25.04 1.91 52.05
CA LYS A 50 -25.36 0.76 52.94
C LYS A 50 -24.99 -0.59 52.32
N GLU A 51 -24.39 -1.42 53.17
CA GLU A 51 -24.25 -2.87 53.03
C GLU A 51 -25.62 -3.57 52.99
N ARG A 52 -25.75 -4.70 52.26
CA ARG A 52 -26.04 -6.04 52.84
C ARG A 52 -26.25 -7.14 51.79
N LYS A 53 -25.75 -8.30 52.19
CA LYS A 53 -25.81 -9.66 51.61
C LYS A 53 -27.24 -10.19 51.41
N VAL A 54 -27.32 -11.28 50.62
CA VAL A 54 -28.21 -12.49 50.67
C VAL A 54 -28.47 -12.91 49.20
N SER A 55 -28.49 -14.15 48.72
CA SER A 55 -27.85 -15.45 48.95
C SER A 55 -28.57 -16.46 48.03
N ARG A 56 -27.89 -17.57 47.64
CA ARG A 56 -28.44 -18.85 47.10
C ARG A 56 -29.14 -18.78 45.73
N THR A 57 -29.08 -19.76 44.82
CA THR A 57 -28.68 -21.18 44.71
C THR A 57 -28.57 -21.46 43.19
N GLN A 58 -27.88 -22.44 42.60
CA GLN A 58 -27.92 -23.89 42.82
C GLN A 58 -26.84 -24.56 41.94
N SER A 59 -26.37 -25.72 42.40
CA SER A 59 -25.28 -26.54 41.89
C SER A 59 -25.65 -27.41 40.67
N ILE A 60 -24.67 -27.75 39.82
CA ILE A 60 -24.44 -29.15 39.37
C ILE A 60 -22.92 -29.41 39.33
N LYS A 61 -22.49 -30.49 40.00
CA LYS A 61 -21.15 -31.09 40.04
C LYS A 61 -21.13 -32.32 39.13
N THR A 62 -20.01 -32.56 38.46
CA THR A 62 -19.44 -33.90 38.16
C THR A 62 -17.93 -33.71 37.91
N THR A 63 -17.09 -33.82 38.94
CA THR A 63 -16.31 -35.01 39.37
C THR A 63 -15.24 -35.45 38.36
N ILE A 64 -14.01 -34.98 38.58
CA ILE A 64 -12.75 -35.56 38.08
C ILE A 64 -12.13 -36.24 39.31
N THR A 65 -11.84 -37.55 39.22
CA THR A 65 -11.09 -38.29 40.23
C THR A 65 -9.60 -38.24 39.93
N SER A 66 -8.83 -37.87 40.95
CA SER A 66 -7.38 -37.84 40.98
C SER A 66 -6.77 -39.13 41.55
N THR A 67 -5.56 -39.42 41.10
CA THR A 67 -4.47 -40.11 41.82
C THR A 67 -3.20 -39.60 41.13
N GLY A 68 -2.23 -38.87 41.70
CA GLY A 68 -1.69 -38.85 43.05
C GLY A 68 -0.23 -39.32 42.97
N SER A 69 0.76 -38.42 43.08
CA SER A 69 2.04 -38.60 43.80
C SER A 69 3.02 -37.46 43.44
N MET A 70 3.56 -36.82 44.48
CA MET A 70 4.69 -35.87 44.45
C MET A 70 6.02 -36.63 44.48
N CYS A 71 7.05 -36.12 43.80
CA CYS A 71 8.39 -35.90 44.37
C CYS A 71 9.24 -35.00 43.45
N ASP A 72 10.16 -34.28 44.11
CA ASP A 72 10.98 -33.14 43.68
C ASP A 72 12.13 -33.46 42.70
N GLU A 73 12.79 -32.36 42.31
CA GLU A 73 14.22 -32.17 42.01
C GLU A 73 14.68 -32.01 40.55
N SER A 74 15.01 -30.75 40.25
CA SER A 74 16.24 -30.21 39.63
C SER A 74 16.75 -30.69 38.26
N ASP A 75 17.17 -29.66 37.51
CA ASP A 75 18.34 -29.61 36.63
C ASP A 75 18.17 -29.73 35.11
N THR A 76 18.53 -28.60 34.48
CA THR A 76 19.42 -28.46 33.32
C THR A 76 18.93 -28.78 31.90
N TYR A 77 18.82 -27.68 31.15
CA TYR A 77 19.33 -27.48 29.77
C TYR A 77 20.21 -28.62 29.22
N SER A 78 19.77 -29.28 28.14
CA SER A 78 20.63 -29.67 27.00
C SER A 78 19.82 -30.29 25.85
N ILE A 79 19.84 -29.59 24.72
CA ILE A 79 20.12 -30.06 23.36
C ILE A 79 19.88 -31.58 23.10
N TYR A 80 18.91 -31.87 22.23
CA TYR A 80 19.04 -32.96 21.26
C TYR A 80 18.63 -32.46 19.87
N SER A 81 19.64 -32.32 19.01
CA SER A 81 19.51 -32.56 17.58
C SER A 81 19.87 -34.04 17.35
N ILE A 82 19.13 -34.72 16.49
CA ILE A 82 19.59 -35.42 15.27
C ILE A 82 18.48 -36.39 14.81
N ASP A 83 17.96 -36.06 13.63
CA ASP A 83 17.52 -36.92 12.52
C ASP A 83 16.95 -38.31 12.81
N VAL A 84 15.64 -38.48 12.53
CA VAL A 84 15.12 -39.43 11.51
C VAL A 84 13.71 -38.96 11.13
N MET A 85 13.50 -38.56 9.87
CA MET A 85 12.35 -38.88 9.01
C MET A 85 12.54 -38.10 7.69
N ALA A 86 13.38 -38.69 6.83
CA ALA A 86 13.36 -38.43 5.41
C ALA A 86 12.01 -38.89 4.81
N GLU A 87 11.60 -38.23 3.73
CA GLU A 87 10.52 -38.63 2.81
C GLU A 87 9.08 -38.52 3.33
N ALA A 88 8.69 -37.33 3.80
CA ALA A 88 7.32 -36.87 3.54
C ALA A 88 7.27 -36.32 2.11
N SER A 89 7.05 -37.24 1.15
CA SER A 89 6.58 -36.91 -0.20
C SER A 89 5.48 -35.87 -0.08
N TRP A 90 5.70 -34.70 -0.66
CA TRP A 90 4.66 -33.69 -0.88
C TRP A 90 3.57 -34.38 -1.69
N MET A 91 2.55 -34.92 -1.02
CA MET A 91 1.33 -35.32 -1.68
C MET A 91 0.62 -34.03 -2.05
N PRO A 92 0.46 -33.70 -3.34
CA PRO A 92 -0.38 -32.57 -3.72
C PRO A 92 -1.77 -32.84 -3.14
N ALA A 93 -2.34 -31.85 -2.46
CA ALA A 93 -3.73 -31.90 -2.05
C ALA A 93 -4.58 -32.30 -3.28
N PRO A 94 -5.60 -33.17 -3.13
CA PRO A 94 -6.44 -33.56 -4.25
C PRO A 94 -6.92 -32.29 -4.93
N GLU A 95 -6.69 -32.16 -6.24
CA GLU A 95 -7.18 -31.06 -7.05
C GLU A 95 -8.69 -30.99 -6.83
N SER A 96 -9.13 -30.05 -5.98
CA SER A 96 -10.54 -29.77 -5.81
C SER A 96 -11.05 -29.39 -7.20
N ASN A 97 -12.06 -30.09 -7.69
CA ASN A 97 -12.70 -29.84 -8.98
C ASN A 97 -13.47 -28.49 -9.02
N GLU A 98 -13.11 -27.57 -8.13
CA GLU A 98 -13.64 -26.22 -8.01
C GLU A 98 -13.02 -25.36 -9.12
N MET A 99 -13.88 -24.69 -9.89
CA MET A 99 -13.45 -23.79 -10.95
C MET A 99 -12.86 -22.53 -10.33
N THR A 100 -11.58 -22.25 -10.62
CA THR A 100 -10.94 -21.00 -10.18
C THR A 100 -11.19 -19.90 -11.21
N PRO A 101 -11.19 -18.62 -10.81
CA PRO A 101 -11.30 -17.50 -11.75
C PRO A 101 -10.23 -17.54 -12.84
N GLN A 102 -8.99 -17.92 -12.50
CA GLN A 102 -7.92 -18.06 -13.48
C GLN A 102 -8.20 -19.19 -14.49
N ARG A 103 -8.71 -20.34 -14.03
CA ARG A 103 -9.07 -21.46 -14.93
C ARG A 103 -10.23 -21.08 -15.84
N HIS A 104 -11.24 -20.39 -15.30
CA HIS A 104 -12.37 -19.88 -16.07
C HIS A 104 -11.89 -18.88 -17.14
N LEU A 105 -11.05 -17.91 -16.77
CA LEU A 105 -10.45 -16.96 -17.70
C LEU A 105 -9.68 -17.67 -18.83
N ASP A 106 -8.86 -18.66 -18.48
CA ASP A 106 -8.09 -19.48 -19.41
C ASP A 106 -8.96 -20.22 -20.43
N GLU A 107 -10.12 -20.74 -20.01
CA GLU A 107 -11.10 -21.40 -20.87
C GLU A 107 -11.82 -20.36 -21.76
N LEU A 108 -12.24 -19.24 -21.16
CA LEU A 108 -12.89 -18.11 -21.82
C LEU A 108 -12.04 -17.50 -22.95
N LEU A 109 -10.75 -17.28 -22.70
CA LEU A 109 -9.79 -16.74 -23.66
C LEU A 109 -9.57 -17.72 -24.83
N LYS A 110 -9.43 -19.01 -24.52
CA LYS A 110 -9.26 -20.06 -25.53
C LYS A 110 -10.45 -20.14 -26.48
N GLU A 111 -11.68 -20.09 -25.95
CA GLU A 111 -12.90 -20.09 -26.77
C GLU A 111 -13.00 -18.88 -27.70
N ARG A 112 -12.32 -17.78 -27.36
CA ARG A 112 -12.34 -16.51 -28.09
C ARG A 112 -11.15 -16.34 -29.05
N GLY A 113 -10.24 -17.31 -29.11
CA GLY A 113 -9.08 -17.29 -30.01
C GLY A 113 -7.83 -16.60 -29.43
N TYR A 114 -7.75 -16.42 -28.12
CA TYR A 114 -6.59 -15.87 -27.43
C TYR A 114 -5.70 -17.00 -26.90
N GLU A 115 -4.39 -16.87 -27.07
CA GLU A 115 -3.42 -17.83 -26.50
C GLU A 115 -3.08 -17.50 -25.05
N LYS A 116 -2.62 -18.54 -24.34
CA LYS A 116 -2.26 -18.50 -22.92
C LYS A 116 -0.80 -18.09 -22.70
N GLU A 117 -0.34 -17.05 -23.39
CA GLU A 117 1.02 -16.57 -23.19
C GLU A 117 1.14 -15.94 -21.80
N ARG A 118 2.07 -16.45 -21.00
CA ARG A 118 2.37 -15.93 -19.66
C ARG A 118 3.76 -15.34 -19.66
N TYR A 119 3.89 -14.18 -19.03
CA TYR A 119 5.13 -13.41 -19.03
C TYR A 119 5.59 -13.16 -17.61
N ASP A 120 6.86 -13.42 -17.34
CA ASP A 120 7.49 -13.01 -16.08
C ASP A 120 7.64 -11.49 -16.06
N CYS A 121 6.86 -10.81 -15.21
CA CYS A 121 6.80 -9.35 -15.17
C CYS A 121 8.19 -8.72 -15.03
N LEU A 122 9.08 -9.33 -14.23
CA LEU A 122 10.42 -8.82 -13.95
C LEU A 122 11.38 -8.91 -15.14
N LYS A 123 11.02 -9.69 -16.18
CA LYS A 123 11.81 -9.82 -17.42
C LYS A 123 11.29 -8.93 -18.55
N THR A 124 10.08 -8.39 -18.41
CA THR A 124 9.41 -7.56 -19.43
C THR A 124 9.64 -6.07 -19.21
N GLY A 125 9.26 -5.26 -20.20
CA GLY A 125 9.25 -3.79 -20.12
C GLY A 125 8.28 -3.21 -19.09
N TYR A 126 7.41 -4.02 -18.47
CA TYR A 126 6.55 -3.60 -17.36
C TYR A 126 7.35 -3.34 -16.07
N TYR A 127 8.52 -3.96 -15.91
CA TYR A 127 9.37 -3.72 -14.75
C TYR A 127 10.40 -2.63 -15.04
N ASN A 128 10.37 -1.59 -14.21
CA ASN A 128 11.30 -0.47 -14.25
C ASN A 128 11.78 -0.14 -12.84
N SER A 129 13.10 0.03 -12.69
CA SER A 129 13.70 0.43 -11.43
C SER A 129 13.25 1.85 -11.03
N PRO A 130 12.84 2.08 -9.78
CA PRO A 130 12.35 3.38 -9.34
C PRO A 130 13.31 4.54 -9.60
N THR A 131 12.78 5.66 -10.09
CA THR A 131 13.55 6.91 -10.21
C THR A 131 13.68 7.59 -8.85
N LYS A 132 14.69 8.46 -8.70
CA LYS A 132 14.88 9.23 -7.46
C LYS A 132 13.70 10.14 -7.16
N LEU A 133 13.04 10.67 -8.20
CA LEU A 133 11.86 11.53 -8.02
C LEU A 133 10.65 10.72 -7.57
N GLN A 134 10.46 9.50 -8.09
CA GLN A 134 9.39 8.59 -7.64
C GLN A 134 9.52 8.29 -6.15
N ILE A 135 10.73 7.96 -5.69
CA ILE A 135 11.01 7.69 -4.28
C ILE A 135 10.79 8.96 -3.43
N ALA A 136 11.33 10.11 -3.85
CA ALA A 136 11.15 11.38 -3.13
C ALA A 136 9.68 11.82 -3.05
N SER A 137 8.87 11.46 -4.04
CA SER A 137 7.44 11.80 -4.11
C SER A 137 6.56 10.85 -3.28
N TYR A 138 7.15 9.83 -2.63
CA TYR A 138 6.42 8.86 -1.83
C TYR A 138 6.70 9.04 -0.33
N HIS A 139 5.65 9.23 0.46
CA HIS A 139 5.78 9.34 1.91
C HIS A 139 4.51 8.85 2.62
N ALA A 140 4.63 8.52 3.91
CA ALA A 140 3.52 8.04 4.74
C ALA A 140 2.30 8.98 4.77
N HIS A 141 2.51 10.29 4.64
CA HIS A 141 1.42 11.27 4.60
C HIS A 141 0.56 11.06 3.35
N LEU A 142 1.17 10.99 2.17
CA LEU A 142 0.47 10.74 0.92
C LEU A 142 -0.26 9.39 0.93
N VAL A 143 0.36 8.34 1.48
CA VAL A 143 -0.29 7.04 1.69
C VAL A 143 -1.50 7.14 2.62
N SER A 144 -1.40 7.95 3.69
CA SER A 144 -2.52 8.16 4.62
C SER A 144 -3.71 8.86 3.95
N LEU A 145 -3.45 9.79 3.01
CA LEU A 145 -4.49 10.47 2.23
C LEU A 145 -5.23 9.48 1.32
N VAL A 146 -4.50 8.59 0.65
CA VAL A 146 -5.09 7.48 -0.13
C VAL A 146 -5.94 6.59 0.77
N LYS A 147 -5.44 6.27 1.97
CA LYS A 147 -6.18 5.46 2.95
C LYS A 147 -7.44 6.15 3.48
N GLN A 148 -7.47 7.48 3.50
CA GLN A 148 -8.64 8.25 3.93
C GLN A 148 -9.57 8.61 2.75
N ASN A 149 -9.19 8.24 1.52
CA ASN A 149 -9.87 8.64 0.30
C ASN A 149 -10.01 10.17 0.16
N ASN A 150 -8.96 10.91 0.53
CA ASN A 150 -8.96 12.37 0.41
C ASN A 150 -8.58 12.80 -1.01
N ILE A 151 -9.50 12.61 -1.95
CA ILE A 151 -9.28 12.79 -3.39
C ILE A 151 -8.88 14.24 -3.72
N GLU A 152 -9.53 15.23 -3.12
CA GLU A 152 -9.25 16.65 -3.38
C GLU A 152 -7.79 17.01 -3.07
N VAL A 153 -7.29 16.60 -1.90
CA VAL A 153 -5.90 16.88 -1.52
C VAL A 153 -4.91 16.08 -2.38
N ILE A 154 -5.27 14.88 -2.81
CA ILE A 154 -4.42 14.08 -3.72
C ILE A 154 -4.35 14.74 -5.09
N ASP A 155 -5.47 15.24 -5.62
CA ASP A 155 -5.55 15.95 -6.90
C ASP A 155 -4.63 17.19 -6.88
N ASP A 156 -4.69 17.99 -5.82
CA ASP A 156 -3.82 19.16 -5.61
C ASP A 156 -2.33 18.78 -5.51
N ILE A 157 -2.01 17.69 -4.81
CA ILE A 157 -0.63 17.22 -4.64
C ILE A 157 -0.07 16.66 -5.95
N LEU A 158 -0.84 15.88 -6.71
CA LEU A 158 -0.38 15.32 -7.98
C LEU A 158 -0.24 16.41 -9.06
N ALA A 159 -1.04 17.47 -8.99
CA ALA A 159 -0.92 18.61 -9.89
C ALA A 159 0.41 19.40 -9.72
N CYS A 160 1.10 19.29 -8.58
CA CYS A 160 2.22 20.17 -8.25
C CYS A 160 3.62 19.69 -8.65
N GLY A 161 3.74 18.92 -9.73
CA GLY A 161 5.04 18.50 -10.27
C GLY A 161 5.72 17.40 -9.45
N LEU A 162 4.99 16.71 -8.58
CA LEU A 162 5.45 15.43 -8.03
C LEU A 162 5.60 14.42 -9.15
N SER A 163 6.38 13.36 -8.91
CA SER A 163 6.32 12.22 -9.84
C SER A 163 4.89 11.70 -9.90
N PRO A 164 4.34 11.42 -11.10
CA PRO A 164 3.04 10.81 -11.23
C PRO A 164 3.06 9.34 -10.77
N ASN A 165 4.22 8.72 -10.62
CA ASN A 165 4.34 7.32 -10.19
C ASN A 165 5.10 7.19 -8.87
N PRO A 166 4.66 7.85 -7.78
CA PRO A 166 5.38 7.82 -6.52
C PRO A 166 5.38 6.40 -5.96
N CYS A 167 6.55 5.91 -5.55
CA CYS A 167 6.72 4.56 -5.03
C CYS A 167 7.75 4.49 -3.90
N ASN A 168 7.70 3.44 -3.09
CA ASN A 168 8.70 3.20 -2.06
C ASN A 168 10.00 2.61 -2.65
N GLU A 169 10.99 2.33 -1.78
CA GLU A 169 12.28 1.76 -2.17
C GLU A 169 12.17 0.37 -2.83
N PHE A 170 11.07 -0.34 -2.61
CA PHE A 170 10.76 -1.65 -3.19
C PHE A 170 9.95 -1.55 -4.49
N GLY A 171 9.73 -0.34 -5.01
CA GLY A 171 8.93 -0.12 -6.22
C GLY A 171 7.43 -0.23 -6.02
N SER A 172 6.93 -0.41 -4.79
CA SER A 172 5.50 -0.42 -4.53
C SER A 172 4.92 0.98 -4.69
N SER A 173 4.07 1.14 -5.70
CA SER A 173 3.50 2.41 -6.13
C SER A 173 2.30 2.83 -5.27
N LEU A 174 2.10 4.14 -5.15
CA LEU A 174 0.88 4.70 -4.54
C LEU A 174 -0.38 4.23 -5.28
N LEU A 175 -0.29 4.02 -6.60
CA LEU A 175 -1.39 3.52 -7.43
C LEU A 175 -1.81 2.11 -7.02
N GLN A 176 -0.85 1.22 -6.74
CA GLN A 176 -1.13 -0.13 -6.23
C GLN A 176 -1.90 -0.09 -4.91
N THR A 177 -1.52 0.84 -4.01
CA THR A 177 -2.24 1.05 -2.75
C THR A 177 -3.68 1.52 -2.99
N ALA A 178 -3.91 2.42 -3.95
CA ALA A 178 -5.25 2.87 -4.33
C ALA A 178 -6.09 1.73 -4.94
N CYS A 179 -5.50 0.93 -5.85
CA CYS A 179 -6.15 -0.22 -6.48
C CYS A 179 -6.60 -1.26 -5.45
N ARG A 180 -5.77 -1.59 -4.46
CA ARG A 180 -6.11 -2.53 -3.38
C ARG A 180 -7.30 -2.06 -2.54
N ARG A 181 -7.55 -0.76 -2.47
CA ARG A 181 -8.71 -0.19 -1.75
C ARG A 181 -10.00 -0.22 -2.57
N GLY A 182 -9.92 -0.53 -3.87
CA GLY A 182 -11.07 -0.63 -4.76
C GLY A 182 -11.75 0.71 -5.06
N ASN A 183 -11.04 1.84 -4.90
CA ASN A 183 -11.62 3.14 -5.19
C ASN A 183 -11.37 3.56 -6.65
N VAL A 184 -12.41 3.46 -7.48
CA VAL A 184 -12.33 3.79 -8.91
C VAL A 184 -12.21 5.31 -9.16
N GLU A 185 -12.83 6.14 -8.33
CA GLU A 185 -12.76 7.61 -8.50
C GLU A 185 -11.33 8.12 -8.26
N LEU A 186 -10.69 7.61 -7.20
CA LEU A 186 -9.29 7.89 -6.92
C LEU A 186 -8.38 7.38 -8.04
N LEU A 187 -8.65 6.17 -8.57
CA LEU A 187 -7.92 5.64 -9.72
C LEU A 187 -8.00 6.58 -10.92
N GLU A 188 -9.20 7.06 -11.28
CA GLU A 188 -9.39 8.00 -12.40
C GLU A 188 -8.62 9.31 -12.21
N VAL A 189 -8.62 9.86 -11.00
CA VAL A 189 -7.85 11.07 -10.68
C VAL A 189 -6.35 10.82 -10.86
N MET A 190 -5.85 9.69 -10.36
CA MET A 190 -4.44 9.32 -10.50
C MET A 190 -4.05 9.12 -11.97
N LEU A 191 -4.83 8.38 -12.75
CA LEU A 191 -4.59 8.18 -14.18
C LEU A 191 -4.60 9.50 -14.96
N ARG A 192 -5.49 10.44 -14.61
CA ARG A 192 -5.54 11.78 -15.21
C ARG A 192 -4.25 12.58 -15.01
N HIS A 193 -3.56 12.38 -13.89
CA HIS A 193 -2.25 12.99 -13.61
C HIS A 193 -1.07 12.23 -14.22
N GLY A 194 -1.32 11.22 -15.06
CA GLY A 194 -0.27 10.46 -15.74
C GLY A 194 0.32 9.32 -14.91
N CYS A 195 -0.37 8.87 -13.85
CA CYS A 195 -0.05 7.59 -13.24
C CYS A 195 -0.13 6.48 -14.30
N SER A 196 0.90 5.64 -14.37
CA SER A 196 0.97 4.53 -15.32
C SER A 196 0.51 3.25 -14.64
N LEU A 197 -0.22 2.42 -15.38
CA LEU A 197 -0.51 1.04 -14.98
C LEU A 197 0.69 0.10 -15.16
N GLN A 198 1.73 0.56 -15.86
CA GLN A 198 2.99 -0.16 -16.11
C GLN A 198 3.97 0.00 -14.93
N VAL A 199 3.45 -0.06 -13.71
CA VAL A 199 4.23 -0.07 -12.48
C VAL A 199 4.28 -1.50 -11.97
N ALA A 200 5.46 -1.96 -11.56
CA ALA A 200 5.63 -3.25 -10.92
C ALA A 200 6.57 -3.09 -9.74
N ASP A 201 6.28 -3.77 -8.63
CA ASP A 201 7.20 -3.81 -7.49
C ASP A 201 8.37 -4.77 -7.74
N GLU A 202 9.32 -4.84 -6.80
CA GLU A 202 10.48 -5.75 -6.87
C GLU A 202 10.11 -7.24 -6.98
N PHE A 203 8.86 -7.59 -6.62
CA PHE A 203 8.33 -8.94 -6.72
C PHE A 203 7.60 -9.17 -8.04
N GLY A 204 7.50 -8.17 -8.92
CA GLY A 204 6.76 -8.26 -10.18
C GLY A 204 5.25 -8.12 -10.03
N ARG A 205 4.75 -7.65 -8.89
CA ARG A 205 3.32 -7.41 -8.70
C ARG A 205 2.91 -6.11 -9.38
N THR A 206 1.85 -6.19 -10.18
CA THR A 206 1.27 -5.05 -10.90
C THR A 206 0.05 -4.48 -10.16
N PRO A 207 -0.50 -3.30 -10.53
CA PRO A 207 -1.73 -2.78 -9.91
C PRO A 207 -2.90 -3.75 -9.96
N LEU A 208 -2.94 -4.63 -10.96
CA LEU A 208 -3.97 -5.66 -11.09
C LEU A 208 -3.85 -6.75 -10.01
N HIS A 209 -2.62 -7.16 -9.65
CA HIS A 209 -2.40 -8.10 -8.54
C HIS A 209 -2.96 -7.53 -7.23
N ASP A 210 -2.68 -6.25 -6.97
CA ASP A 210 -3.16 -5.57 -5.76
C ASP A 210 -4.67 -5.34 -5.75
N ALA A 211 -5.28 -5.05 -6.90
CA ALA A 211 -6.73 -4.94 -7.03
C ALA A 211 -7.45 -6.27 -6.72
N LEU A 212 -6.89 -7.40 -7.15
CA LEU A 212 -7.47 -8.73 -6.95
C LEU A 212 -7.18 -9.32 -5.55
N TYR A 213 -6.13 -8.84 -4.87
CA TYR A 213 -5.83 -9.17 -3.48
C TYR A 213 -6.75 -8.44 -2.46
N ALA A 214 -7.54 -7.46 -2.91
CA ALA A 214 -8.42 -6.67 -2.06
C ALA A 214 -9.36 -7.55 -1.21
N LYS A 215 -9.71 -7.05 -0.01
CA LYS A 215 -10.66 -7.74 0.88
C LYS A 215 -12.07 -7.82 0.29
N GLN A 216 -12.43 -6.85 -0.54
CA GLN A 216 -13.73 -6.80 -1.22
C GLN A 216 -13.48 -6.72 -2.73
N PRO A 217 -14.34 -7.32 -3.56
CA PRO A 217 -14.14 -7.34 -5.00
C PRO A 217 -14.17 -5.92 -5.59
N ALA A 218 -13.03 -5.50 -6.12
CA ALA A 218 -12.87 -4.19 -6.73
C ALA A 218 -13.22 -4.20 -8.23
N PHE A 219 -14.42 -4.67 -8.59
CA PHE A 219 -14.82 -4.89 -9.99
C PHE A 219 -14.63 -3.67 -10.89
N ALA A 220 -15.05 -2.48 -10.42
CA ALA A 220 -14.93 -1.25 -11.20
C ALA A 220 -13.47 -0.86 -11.46
N VAL A 221 -12.58 -1.04 -10.47
CA VAL A 221 -11.14 -0.80 -10.61
C VAL A 221 -10.53 -1.80 -11.59
N VAL A 222 -10.82 -3.09 -11.43
CA VAL A 222 -10.29 -4.13 -12.33
C VAL A 222 -10.78 -3.91 -13.75
N LYS A 223 -12.08 -3.64 -13.95
CA LYS A 223 -12.63 -3.30 -15.27
C LYS A 223 -11.88 -2.14 -15.90
N ARG A 224 -11.67 -1.06 -15.15
CA ARG A 224 -10.97 0.13 -15.65
C ARG A 224 -9.52 -0.16 -16.03
N ILE A 225 -8.80 -0.91 -15.21
CA ILE A 225 -7.41 -1.35 -15.50
C ILE A 225 -7.37 -2.18 -16.78
N LEU A 226 -8.28 -3.13 -16.94
CA LEU A 226 -8.30 -4.02 -18.10
C LEU A 226 -8.73 -3.31 -19.40
N GLN A 227 -9.56 -2.26 -19.30
CA GLN A 227 -9.90 -1.42 -20.46
C GLN A 227 -8.67 -0.65 -20.98
N GLU A 228 -7.77 -0.23 -20.10
CA GLU A 228 -6.53 0.46 -20.46
C GLU A 228 -5.45 -0.52 -20.93
N ASP A 229 -5.26 -1.62 -20.20
CA ASP A 229 -4.28 -2.64 -20.54
C ASP A 229 -4.76 -4.06 -20.16
N PRO A 230 -5.37 -4.79 -21.12
CA PRO A 230 -5.80 -6.16 -20.91
C PRO A 230 -4.64 -7.14 -20.66
N HIS A 231 -3.41 -6.81 -21.05
CA HIS A 231 -2.28 -7.75 -21.01
C HIS A 231 -1.73 -7.95 -19.60
N LEU A 232 -2.08 -7.06 -18.65
CA LEU A 232 -1.71 -7.19 -17.25
C LEU A 232 -2.20 -8.50 -16.62
N ILE A 233 -3.26 -9.12 -17.17
CA ILE A 233 -3.77 -10.43 -16.71
C ILE A 233 -2.76 -11.57 -16.90
N ASN A 234 -1.86 -11.43 -17.87
CA ASN A 234 -0.92 -12.47 -18.29
C ASN A 234 0.45 -12.34 -17.63
N LEU A 235 0.64 -11.30 -16.81
CA LEU A 235 1.88 -11.05 -16.09
C LEU A 235 1.90 -11.88 -14.81
N ALA A 236 2.96 -12.67 -14.67
CA ALA A 236 3.25 -13.42 -13.46
C ALA A 236 4.25 -12.66 -12.59
N ASP A 237 4.02 -12.72 -11.28
CA ASP A 237 4.98 -12.25 -10.29
C ASP A 237 6.20 -13.18 -10.19
N SER A 238 7.16 -12.82 -9.33
CA SER A 238 8.37 -13.59 -9.04
C SER A 238 8.11 -15.00 -8.48
N ARG A 239 6.90 -15.28 -7.99
CA ARG A 239 6.46 -16.59 -7.51
C ARG A 239 5.77 -17.40 -8.61
N GLY A 240 5.53 -16.80 -9.78
CA GLY A 240 4.81 -17.40 -10.90
C GLY A 240 3.29 -17.31 -10.78
N HIS A 241 2.76 -16.53 -9.83
CA HIS A 241 1.33 -16.30 -9.69
C HIS A 241 0.86 -15.18 -10.61
N LEU A 242 -0.29 -15.41 -11.24
CA LEU A 242 -1.02 -14.40 -12.00
C LEU A 242 -1.92 -13.59 -11.07
N ALA A 243 -2.46 -12.48 -11.59
CA ALA A 243 -3.27 -11.58 -10.78
C ALA A 243 -4.53 -12.28 -10.21
N PHE A 244 -5.20 -13.15 -10.98
CA PHE A 244 -6.39 -13.90 -10.52
C PHE A 244 -6.09 -15.03 -9.52
N ASP A 245 -4.82 -15.44 -9.36
CA ASP A 245 -4.44 -16.41 -8.34
C ASP A 245 -4.52 -15.83 -6.92
N TYR A 246 -4.58 -14.50 -6.78
CA TYR A 246 -4.73 -13.80 -5.51
C TYR A 246 -6.19 -13.61 -5.06
N VAL A 247 -7.15 -14.02 -5.88
CA VAL A 247 -8.58 -13.90 -5.54
C VAL A 247 -8.89 -14.76 -4.32
N ARG A 248 -9.60 -14.15 -3.35
CA ARG A 248 -10.08 -14.85 -2.16
C ARG A 248 -11.14 -15.88 -2.55
N LYS A 249 -11.06 -17.07 -1.95
CA LYS A 249 -12.00 -18.18 -2.21
C LYS A 249 -13.47 -17.79 -2.05
N GLU A 250 -13.77 -16.90 -1.10
CA GLU A 250 -15.11 -16.40 -0.83
C GLU A 250 -15.74 -15.61 -2.00
N HIS A 251 -14.91 -15.06 -2.90
CA HIS A 251 -15.34 -14.22 -4.01
C HIS A 251 -15.11 -14.86 -5.38
N CYS A 252 -14.68 -16.13 -5.45
CA CYS A 252 -14.40 -16.80 -6.73
C CYS A 252 -15.59 -16.75 -7.69
N ASP A 253 -16.79 -17.06 -7.21
CA ASP A 253 -18.00 -17.06 -8.03
C ASP A 253 -18.35 -15.66 -8.56
N GLU A 254 -18.17 -14.63 -7.75
CA GLU A 254 -18.42 -13.25 -8.16
C GLU A 254 -17.43 -12.78 -9.23
N TRP A 255 -16.15 -13.19 -9.12
CA TRP A 255 -15.14 -12.90 -10.14
C TRP A 255 -15.37 -13.68 -11.44
N ILE A 256 -15.87 -14.90 -11.38
CA ILE A 256 -16.27 -15.67 -12.57
C ILE A 256 -17.43 -14.97 -13.28
N ALA A 257 -18.47 -14.57 -12.54
CA ALA A 257 -19.60 -13.82 -13.10
C ALA A 257 -19.17 -12.48 -13.71
N PHE A 258 -18.24 -11.77 -13.05
CA PHE A 258 -17.66 -10.54 -13.58
C PHE A 258 -16.90 -10.79 -14.89
N LEU A 259 -16.09 -11.85 -14.96
CA LEU A 259 -15.36 -12.21 -16.18
C LEU A 259 -16.31 -12.48 -17.34
N ASP A 260 -17.42 -13.17 -17.10
CA ASP A 260 -18.46 -13.40 -18.11
C ASP A 260 -19.13 -12.10 -18.58
N GLU A 261 -19.39 -11.16 -17.66
CA GLU A 261 -19.97 -9.85 -17.98
C GLU A 261 -19.04 -9.02 -18.88
N VAL A 262 -17.75 -8.97 -18.56
CA VAL A 262 -16.78 -8.12 -19.29
C VAL A 262 -16.16 -8.81 -20.49
N ALA A 263 -16.41 -10.11 -20.68
CA ALA A 263 -15.77 -10.95 -21.67
C ALA A 263 -15.84 -10.37 -23.09
N ASP A 264 -17.03 -9.96 -23.50
CA ASP A 264 -17.30 -9.48 -24.86
C ASP A 264 -16.79 -8.05 -25.09
N GLU A 265 -16.62 -7.27 -24.01
CA GLU A 265 -16.09 -5.92 -24.05
C GLU A 265 -14.56 -5.91 -24.14
N ILE A 266 -13.88 -6.73 -23.33
CA ILE A 266 -12.41 -6.73 -23.20
C ILE A 266 -11.75 -7.72 -24.18
N TRP A 267 -12.37 -8.88 -24.41
CA TRP A 267 -11.84 -9.95 -25.26
C TRP A 267 -12.85 -10.35 -26.35
N PRO A 268 -13.10 -9.49 -27.35
CA PRO A 268 -14.00 -9.82 -28.45
C PRO A 268 -13.53 -11.07 -29.22
N LYS A 269 -14.49 -11.88 -29.68
CA LYS A 269 -14.17 -13.07 -30.50
C LYS A 269 -13.45 -12.65 -31.78
N GLN A 270 -12.31 -13.28 -32.04
CA GLN A 270 -11.50 -13.00 -33.22
C GLN A 270 -10.98 -14.29 -33.86
N SER A 271 -10.72 -14.21 -35.17
CA SER A 271 -10.20 -15.33 -35.96
C SER A 271 -8.69 -15.45 -35.92
N GLU A 272 -7.99 -14.36 -35.57
CA GLU A 272 -6.54 -14.28 -35.50
C GLU A 272 -6.13 -13.85 -34.09
N GLN A 273 -5.02 -14.40 -33.61
CA GLN A 273 -4.45 -14.05 -32.32
C GLN A 273 -3.91 -12.62 -32.37
N PRO A 274 -4.19 -11.79 -31.36
CA PRO A 274 -3.67 -10.43 -31.33
C PRO A 274 -2.16 -10.51 -31.06
N PRO A 275 -1.36 -9.62 -31.67
CA PRO A 275 0.07 -9.59 -31.38
C PRO A 275 0.30 -9.29 -29.89
N PRO A 276 1.34 -9.87 -29.27
CA PRO A 276 1.63 -9.59 -27.88
C PRO A 276 1.97 -8.12 -27.67
N HIS A 277 1.64 -7.59 -26.50
CA HIS A 277 1.88 -6.18 -26.18
C HIS A 277 3.37 -5.83 -26.33
N PRO A 278 3.74 -4.69 -26.95
CA PRO A 278 5.14 -4.35 -27.19
C PRO A 278 6.05 -4.40 -25.94
N LEU A 279 5.49 -4.12 -24.76
CA LEU A 279 6.24 -4.20 -23.50
C LEU A 279 6.59 -5.61 -23.07
N THR A 280 5.79 -6.63 -23.42
CA THR A 280 6.12 -8.02 -23.07
C THR A 280 7.34 -8.53 -23.83
N LEU A 281 7.62 -7.94 -25.00
CA LEU A 281 8.78 -8.25 -25.83
C LEU A 281 10.05 -7.47 -25.45
N ARG A 282 9.91 -6.41 -24.66
CA ARG A 282 11.02 -5.57 -24.23
C ARG A 282 11.66 -6.11 -22.96
N GLN A 283 12.95 -5.84 -22.81
CA GLN A 283 13.66 -6.17 -21.58
C GLN A 283 13.25 -5.21 -20.45
N ALA A 284 13.37 -5.68 -19.22
CA ALA A 284 13.25 -4.85 -18.03
C ALA A 284 14.09 -3.57 -18.11
N ASN A 285 13.55 -2.46 -17.60
CA ASN A 285 14.15 -1.13 -17.62
C ASN A 285 14.35 -0.52 -19.02
N ALA A 286 13.79 -1.12 -20.08
CA ALA A 286 13.93 -0.57 -21.44
C ALA A 286 13.14 0.73 -21.66
N GLU A 287 12.04 0.93 -20.94
CA GLU A 287 11.19 2.12 -21.02
C GLU A 287 10.88 2.66 -19.62
N PRO A 288 11.85 3.35 -18.98
CA PRO A 288 11.62 3.93 -17.66
C PRO A 288 10.49 4.96 -17.71
N LEU A 289 9.61 4.93 -16.70
CA LEU A 289 8.53 5.89 -16.56
C LEU A 289 9.11 7.29 -16.38
N ALA A 290 8.82 8.18 -17.34
CA ALA A 290 9.38 9.51 -17.37
C ALA A 290 8.85 10.39 -16.23
N ASP A 291 9.72 11.23 -15.69
CA ASP A 291 9.34 12.31 -14.78
C ASP A 291 8.57 13.41 -15.54
N PRO A 292 7.66 14.14 -14.89
CA PRO A 292 6.84 15.15 -15.57
C PRO A 292 7.69 16.36 -15.98
N SER A 293 7.25 17.07 -17.02
CA SER A 293 8.00 18.23 -17.55
C SER A 293 8.16 19.38 -16.54
N ASN A 294 7.23 19.49 -15.60
CA ASN A 294 7.22 20.44 -14.48
C ASN A 294 7.73 19.81 -13.16
N ALA A 295 8.55 18.75 -13.23
CA ALA A 295 9.05 18.04 -12.05
C ALA A 295 9.64 18.98 -10.97
N LEU A 296 9.24 18.74 -9.72
CA LEU A 296 9.82 19.42 -8.57
C LEU A 296 11.27 18.97 -8.35
N SER A 297 12.06 19.84 -7.73
CA SER A 297 13.34 19.40 -7.17
C SER A 297 13.10 18.33 -6.08
N LEU A 298 14.03 17.37 -5.93
CA LEU A 298 13.88 16.26 -4.99
C LEU A 298 13.53 16.72 -3.56
N ASP A 299 14.19 17.77 -3.06
CA ASP A 299 13.95 18.33 -1.73
C ASP A 299 12.54 18.92 -1.58
N LEU A 300 12.01 19.55 -2.63
CA LEU A 300 10.65 20.10 -2.65
C LEU A 300 9.60 19.00 -2.78
N ALA A 301 9.84 18.00 -3.65
CA ALA A 301 8.97 16.84 -3.80
C ALA A 301 8.82 16.09 -2.47
N GLU A 302 9.94 15.84 -1.77
CA GLU A 302 9.92 15.20 -0.45
C GLU A 302 9.16 16.04 0.60
N ALA A 303 9.36 17.36 0.58
CA ALA A 303 8.67 18.25 1.51
C ALA A 303 7.15 18.29 1.29
N VAL A 304 6.70 18.25 0.04
CA VAL A 304 5.27 18.17 -0.29
C VAL A 304 4.71 16.79 0.04
N ALA A 305 5.37 15.71 -0.41
CA ALA A 305 4.92 14.35 -0.16
C ALA A 305 4.81 14.03 1.33
N SER A 306 5.72 14.58 2.15
CA SER A 306 5.69 14.45 3.61
C SER A 306 4.68 15.37 4.33
N GLY A 307 3.97 16.24 3.60
CA GLY A 307 3.00 17.19 4.15
C GLY A 307 3.63 18.39 4.88
N LYS A 308 4.95 18.58 4.77
CA LYS A 308 5.67 19.70 5.39
C LYS A 308 5.49 21.01 4.62
N LEU A 309 5.15 20.90 3.33
CA LEU A 309 5.03 22.02 2.40
C LEU A 309 3.75 21.86 1.58
N ARG A 310 3.02 22.95 1.37
CA ARG A 310 1.81 22.91 0.52
C ARG A 310 2.20 22.90 -0.97
N PRO A 311 1.39 22.27 -1.84
CA PRO A 311 1.57 22.29 -3.30
C PRO A 311 1.86 23.69 -3.87
N CYS A 312 1.04 24.69 -3.52
CA CYS A 312 1.20 26.07 -3.98
C CYS A 312 2.51 26.73 -3.48
N GLU A 313 2.91 26.45 -2.24
CA GLU A 313 4.16 26.96 -1.68
C GLU A 313 5.39 26.37 -2.38
N ALA A 314 5.32 25.08 -2.74
CA ALA A 314 6.39 24.42 -3.48
C ALA A 314 6.59 25.02 -4.88
N LEU A 315 5.50 25.31 -5.59
CA LEU A 315 5.55 25.96 -6.91
C LEU A 315 6.13 27.38 -6.83
N MET A 316 5.75 28.17 -5.83
CA MET A 316 6.35 29.51 -5.62
C MET A 316 7.85 29.43 -5.34
N LEU A 317 8.28 28.49 -4.48
CA LEU A 317 9.70 28.27 -4.18
C LEU A 317 10.50 27.77 -5.40
N GLN A 318 9.86 27.01 -6.29
CA GLN A 318 10.48 26.52 -7.51
C GLN A 318 10.68 27.64 -8.55
N ASN A 319 9.69 28.51 -8.72
CA ASN A 319 9.70 29.58 -9.72
C ASN A 319 10.45 30.85 -9.27
N GLU A 320 10.89 30.93 -8.02
CA GLU A 320 11.57 32.09 -7.43
C GLU A 320 10.69 33.38 -7.42
N ASP A 321 9.36 33.24 -7.55
CA ASP A 321 8.40 34.33 -7.49
C ASP A 321 7.99 34.60 -6.02
N PHE A 322 8.65 35.58 -5.41
CA PHE A 322 8.40 36.02 -4.02
C PHE A 322 7.56 37.32 -3.94
N SER A 323 6.96 37.77 -5.04
CA SER A 323 6.25 39.06 -5.13
C SER A 323 4.98 39.13 -4.27
N ASP A 324 4.38 37.99 -3.94
CA ASP A 324 3.04 37.91 -3.34
C ASP A 324 3.03 37.10 -2.04
N ILE A 325 4.01 37.30 -1.16
CA ILE A 325 3.90 36.85 0.23
C ILE A 325 2.96 37.81 0.97
N ASP A 326 1.66 37.68 0.72
CA ASP A 326 0.62 38.21 1.59
C ASP A 326 0.12 37.08 2.51
N ASP A 327 0.05 37.36 3.81
CA ASP A 327 -0.37 36.44 4.89
C ASP A 327 -1.88 36.10 4.83
N SER A 328 -2.56 36.33 3.69
CA SER A 328 -4.03 36.31 3.59
C SER A 328 -4.65 34.96 3.22
N PHE A 329 -3.89 33.86 3.22
CA PHE A 329 -4.41 32.54 2.82
C PHE A 329 -5.11 31.72 3.94
N SER A 330 -5.61 32.39 4.97
CA SER A 330 -6.30 31.80 6.15
C SER A 330 -7.69 31.22 5.87
N LYS A 331 -8.12 31.11 4.61
CA LYS A 331 -9.48 30.66 4.25
C LYS A 331 -9.58 29.18 3.86
N TYR A 332 -8.46 28.48 3.65
CA TYR A 332 -8.41 27.06 3.29
C TYR A 332 -8.02 26.13 4.45
N ASP A 333 -8.11 26.64 5.69
CA ASP A 333 -7.47 26.07 6.88
C ASP A 333 -8.26 24.91 7.53
N SER A 334 -9.43 24.51 7.01
CA SER A 334 -10.24 23.47 7.67
C SER A 334 -10.00 22.04 7.16
N SER A 335 -9.54 21.82 5.93
CA SER A 335 -9.30 20.46 5.42
C SER A 335 -7.85 20.02 5.59
N TYR A 336 -6.90 20.91 5.28
CA TYR A 336 -5.46 20.61 5.34
C TYR A 336 -4.92 20.57 6.79
N SER A 337 -5.40 21.46 7.66
CA SER A 337 -5.02 21.51 9.08
C SER A 337 -5.61 20.34 9.89
N SER A 338 -6.85 19.95 9.59
CA SER A 338 -7.48 18.77 10.22
C SER A 338 -6.78 17.47 9.88
N SER A 339 -6.19 17.34 8.68
CA SER A 339 -5.33 16.19 8.33
C SER A 339 -3.92 16.24 8.94
N LEU A 340 -3.43 17.40 9.38
CA LEU A 340 -2.15 17.55 10.09
C LEU A 340 -2.26 17.24 11.59
N GLY A 341 -3.46 17.34 12.17
CA GLY A 341 -3.73 17.24 13.60
C GLY A 341 -4.23 15.87 14.07
N SER A 342 -3.65 14.75 13.64
CA SER A 342 -3.93 13.41 14.21
C SER A 342 -2.85 12.37 13.87
N ILE A 343 -1.57 12.69 14.08
CA ILE A 343 -0.55 11.64 14.25
C ILE A 343 -0.36 11.46 15.76
N SER A 344 -1.34 10.83 16.39
CA SER A 344 -1.23 10.30 17.75
C SER A 344 -0.42 9.01 17.68
N GLU A 345 0.70 8.97 18.39
CA GLU A 345 1.30 7.70 18.81
C GLU A 345 0.26 6.92 19.63
N GLY A 346 -0.05 5.69 19.21
CA GLY A 346 -0.69 4.68 20.03
C GLY A 346 -2.22 4.59 19.97
N SER A 347 -2.71 3.60 19.21
CA SER A 347 -3.76 2.69 19.69
C SER A 347 -3.59 1.33 19.00
N GLU A 348 -3.30 0.32 19.81
CA GLU A 348 -3.40 -1.10 19.46
C GLU A 348 -4.81 -1.41 18.94
N GLU A 349 -4.89 -1.92 17.73
CA GLU A 349 -5.94 -2.78 17.11
C GLU A 349 -5.59 -2.79 15.61
N SER A 350 -5.39 -3.90 14.90
CA SER A 350 -5.91 -5.26 15.03
C SER A 350 -4.97 -6.28 14.38
N PHE A 351 -5.08 -7.53 14.84
CA PHE A 351 -4.44 -8.80 14.47
C PHE A 351 -4.05 -9.12 12.99
N GLU A 352 -4.26 -8.23 12.01
CA GLU A 352 -4.14 -8.53 10.57
C GLU A 352 -2.73 -8.29 9.98
N ASP A 353 -1.88 -7.49 10.65
CA ASP A 353 -0.50 -7.22 10.20
C ASP A 353 0.51 -8.25 10.72
N GLU A 354 0.19 -9.03 11.75
CA GLU A 354 1.09 -10.08 12.24
C GLU A 354 1.22 -11.24 11.26
N GLU A 355 0.19 -11.57 10.48
CA GLU A 355 0.23 -12.71 9.55
C GLU A 355 1.06 -12.41 8.30
N LEU A 356 1.00 -11.17 7.80
CA LEU A 356 1.86 -10.67 6.72
C LEU A 356 3.32 -10.52 7.19
N VAL A 357 3.56 -10.03 8.41
CA VAL A 357 4.91 -9.96 8.99
C VAL A 357 5.44 -11.37 9.33
N LYS A 358 4.58 -12.32 9.75
CA LYS A 358 4.95 -13.72 10.00
C LYS A 358 5.22 -14.48 8.70
N GLU A 359 4.44 -14.27 7.63
CA GLU A 359 4.74 -14.84 6.30
C GLU A 359 6.01 -14.22 5.70
N LEU A 360 6.19 -12.89 5.78
CA LEU A 360 7.42 -12.21 5.37
C LEU A 360 8.65 -12.70 6.17
N ALA A 361 8.51 -12.93 7.49
CA ALA A 361 9.57 -13.45 8.33
C ALA A 361 9.85 -14.96 8.11
N LEU A 362 8.83 -15.77 7.79
CA LEU A 362 9.01 -17.18 7.39
C LEU A 362 9.69 -17.29 6.02
N MET A 363 9.39 -16.38 5.09
CA MET A 363 9.99 -16.30 3.76
C MET A 363 11.45 -15.84 3.82
N GLN A 364 11.78 -14.86 4.67
CA GLN A 364 13.16 -14.39 4.89
C GLN A 364 14.09 -15.50 5.42
N ARG A 365 13.58 -16.45 6.22
CA ARG A 365 14.36 -17.59 6.72
C ARG A 365 14.66 -18.66 5.66
N ARG A 366 13.85 -18.76 4.59
CA ARG A 366 14.06 -19.73 3.50
C ARG A 366 15.08 -19.22 2.46
N CYS A 367 15.17 -17.91 2.23
CA CYS A 367 16.15 -17.34 1.29
C CYS A 367 17.60 -17.31 1.80
N THR A 368 17.85 -17.47 3.11
CA THR A 368 19.21 -17.50 3.68
C THR A 368 19.83 -18.91 3.75
N GLN A 369 19.16 -19.93 3.24
CA GLN A 369 19.67 -21.31 3.22
C GLN A 369 19.68 -21.90 1.80
N THR A 370 20.49 -21.31 0.92
CA THR A 370 21.06 -22.05 -0.22
C THR A 370 22.53 -22.32 0.09
N PRO A 371 22.96 -23.58 0.32
CA PRO A 371 24.38 -23.87 0.46
C PRO A 371 25.06 -23.70 -0.90
N VAL A 372 26.11 -22.89 -0.93
CA VAL A 372 27.05 -22.80 -2.05
C VAL A 372 27.69 -24.18 -2.19
N SER A 373 27.26 -24.97 -3.18
CA SER A 373 27.99 -26.16 -3.62
C SER A 373 29.15 -25.67 -4.49
N THR A 374 30.34 -25.65 -3.90
CA THR A 374 31.60 -25.49 -4.62
C THR A 374 31.90 -26.78 -5.38
N ALA A 375 31.98 -26.68 -6.71
CA ALA A 375 32.64 -27.65 -7.58
C ALA A 375 34.14 -27.36 -7.68
#